data_AF-A0A0G4I3Q2-F1
#
_entry.id   AF-A0A0G4I3Q2-F1
#
_cell.length_a   1.000
_cell.length_b   1.000
_cell.length_c   1.000
_cell.angle_alpha   90.00
_cell.angle_beta   90.00
_cell.angle_gamma   90.00
#
_symmetry.space_group_name_H-M   'P 1'
#
loop_
_entity.id
_entity.type
_entity.pdbx_description
1 polymer ?
#
loop_
_entity_poly.entity_id
_entity_poly.type
_entity_poly.pdbx_seq_one_letter_code
_entity_poly.pdbx_strand_id
1 'polypeptide(L)'
;AETVARVELEVETALHASLERGCEGLMVKALRGPSSTYEPSKRSEGWWKIKCDYVEGLADTLDLIPIGAWWGNGRKAGWFSPYLLACRGPDGSFQSVCKVMSGFTNEKYKEILRFYTETEGKIIPAQRADYVVAPAFYPDVWFEPMEV
;
A
#
# COMPACT_ATOMS: atom_id res chain seq x y z
N ALA A 1 20.15 -20.97 -21.09
CA ALA A 1 19.44 -19.77 -21.58
C ALA A 1 18.05 -20.14 -22.09
N GLU A 2 17.93 -21.10 -23.01
CA GLU A 2 16.64 -21.46 -23.64
C GLU A 2 15.58 -22.05 -22.68
N THR A 3 15.97 -22.88 -21.72
CA THR A 3 15.04 -23.49 -20.75
C THR A 3 14.44 -22.49 -19.77
N VAL A 4 15.19 -21.45 -19.40
CA VAL A 4 14.73 -20.41 -18.46
C VAL A 4 13.68 -19.52 -19.15
N ALA A 5 13.94 -19.11 -20.39
CA ALA A 5 13.01 -18.30 -21.18
C ALA A 5 11.67 -19.02 -21.47
N ARG A 6 11.69 -20.35 -21.64
CA ARG A 6 10.44 -21.12 -21.83
C ARG A 6 9.57 -21.15 -20.58
N VAL A 7 10.19 -21.32 -19.41
CA VAL A 7 9.46 -21.33 -18.12
C VAL A 7 8.88 -19.95 -17.80
N GLU A 8 9.59 -18.88 -18.13
CA GLU A 8 9.12 -17.51 -17.92
C GLU A 8 7.83 -17.22 -18.72
N LEU A 9 7.81 -17.56 -20.01
CA LEU A 9 6.65 -17.38 -20.88
C LEU A 9 5.44 -18.22 -20.42
N GLU A 10 5.67 -19.46 -19.95
CA GLU A 10 4.61 -20.33 -19.43
C GLU A 10 3.98 -19.75 -18.15
N VAL A 11 4.79 -19.20 -17.25
CA VAL A 11 4.31 -18.60 -16.00
C VAL A 11 3.53 -17.31 -16.28
N GLU A 12 4.01 -16.47 -17.19
CA GLU A 12 3.32 -15.24 -17.59
C GLU A 12 1.95 -15.54 -18.22
N THR A 13 1.91 -16.50 -19.16
CA THR A 13 0.66 -16.93 -19.81
C THR A 13 -0.33 -17.49 -18.79
N ALA A 14 0.15 -18.32 -17.86
CA ALA A 14 -0.68 -18.85 -16.79
C ALA A 14 -1.18 -17.77 -15.83
N LEU A 15 -0.38 -16.73 -15.57
CA LEU A 15 -0.76 -15.61 -14.72
C LEU A 15 -1.87 -14.79 -15.38
N HIS A 16 -1.71 -14.42 -16.65
CA HIS A 16 -2.75 -13.70 -17.40
C HIS A 16 -4.06 -14.50 -17.46
N ALA A 17 -3.98 -15.80 -17.77
CA ALA A 17 -5.16 -16.67 -17.77
C ALA A 17 -5.83 -16.79 -16.39
N SER A 18 -5.06 -16.71 -15.30
CA SER A 18 -5.60 -16.69 -13.92
C SER A 18 -6.34 -15.38 -13.65
N LEU A 19 -5.75 -14.25 -14.04
CA LEU A 19 -6.33 -12.92 -13.87
C LEU A 19 -7.61 -12.74 -14.71
N GLU A 20 -7.63 -13.20 -15.96
CA GLU A 20 -8.84 -13.21 -16.81
C GLU A 20 -10.00 -14.00 -16.19
N ARG A 21 -9.68 -14.98 -15.34
CA ARG A 21 -10.66 -15.79 -14.59
C ARG A 21 -11.03 -15.18 -13.24
N GLY A 22 -10.54 -13.97 -12.93
CA GLY A 22 -10.81 -13.26 -11.68
C GLY A 22 -10.10 -13.84 -10.45
N CYS A 23 -9.03 -14.61 -10.64
CA CYS A 23 -8.20 -15.10 -9.53
C CYS A 23 -7.14 -14.06 -9.14
N GLU A 24 -6.67 -14.06 -7.88
CA GLU A 24 -5.65 -13.09 -7.40
C GLU A 24 -4.26 -13.27 -8.04
N GLY A 25 -3.95 -14.46 -8.56
CA GLY A 25 -2.63 -14.80 -9.08
C GLY A 25 -2.37 -16.30 -9.14
N LEU A 26 -1.11 -16.70 -8.96
CA LEU A 26 -0.65 -18.09 -9.04
C LEU A 26 -0.02 -18.57 -7.73
N MET A 27 -0.16 -19.86 -7.47
CA MET A 27 0.56 -20.58 -6.42
C MET A 27 1.54 -21.57 -7.04
N VAL A 28 2.84 -21.33 -6.88
CA VAL A 28 3.90 -22.23 -7.36
C VAL A 28 4.34 -23.12 -6.21
N LYS A 29 4.26 -24.44 -6.38
CA LYS A 29 4.59 -25.42 -5.35
C LYS A 29 5.68 -26.36 -5.84
N ALA A 30 6.72 -26.54 -5.03
CA ALA A 30 7.73 -27.56 -5.27
C ALA A 30 7.07 -28.94 -5.18
N LEU A 31 7.21 -29.75 -6.25
CA LEU A 31 6.66 -31.11 -6.30
C LEU A 31 7.64 -32.17 -5.77
N ARG A 32 8.93 -31.84 -5.68
CA ARG A 32 9.99 -32.76 -5.27
C ARG A 32 10.98 -32.04 -4.35
N GLY A 33 11.66 -32.83 -3.52
CA GLY A 33 12.72 -32.36 -2.62
C GLY A 33 12.24 -32.16 -1.18
N PRO A 34 13.15 -31.81 -0.27
CA PRO A 34 12.83 -31.68 1.16
C PRO A 34 11.86 -30.53 1.46
N SER A 35 11.69 -29.56 0.55
CA SER A 35 10.75 -28.44 0.70
C SER A 35 9.35 -28.71 0.12
N SER A 36 9.09 -29.90 -0.47
CA SER A 36 7.77 -30.23 -1.05
C SER A 36 6.79 -30.86 -0.05
N THR A 37 7.25 -31.21 1.15
CA THR A 37 6.42 -31.79 2.20
C THR A 37 5.54 -30.74 2.87
N TYR A 38 4.36 -31.15 3.33
CA TYR A 38 3.48 -30.30 4.13
C TYR A 38 3.96 -30.31 5.58
N GLU A 39 4.56 -29.21 6.00
CA GLU A 39 5.07 -29.02 7.37
C GLU A 39 4.18 -27.99 8.09
N PRO A 40 3.16 -28.44 8.86
CA PRO A 40 2.25 -27.52 9.52
C PRO A 40 3.00 -26.61 10.49
N SER A 41 2.52 -25.37 10.62
CA SER A 41 3.14 -24.31 11.43
C SER A 41 4.52 -23.85 10.97
N LYS A 42 5.00 -24.31 9.81
CA LYS A 42 6.24 -23.82 9.20
C LYS A 42 5.95 -23.04 7.93
N ARG A 43 6.59 -21.87 7.79
CA ARG A 43 6.63 -21.13 6.53
C ARG A 43 7.70 -21.75 5.62
N SER A 44 7.32 -22.73 4.83
CA SER A 44 8.21 -23.42 3.90
C SER A 44 8.50 -22.58 2.65
N GLU A 45 9.75 -22.60 2.17
CA GLU A 45 10.15 -22.01 0.88
C GLU A 45 9.66 -22.81 -0.34
N GLY A 46 8.91 -23.90 -0.11
CA GLY A 46 8.37 -24.72 -1.18
C GLY A 46 7.18 -24.09 -1.91
N TRP A 47 6.50 -23.10 -1.30
CA TRP A 47 5.27 -22.53 -1.84
C TRP A 47 5.42 -21.01 -2.05
N TRP A 48 5.31 -20.59 -3.30
CA TRP A 48 5.43 -19.20 -3.71
C TRP A 48 4.07 -18.70 -4.18
N LYS A 49 3.74 -17.48 -3.78
CA LYS A 49 2.57 -16.74 -4.27
C LYS A 49 3.07 -15.69 -5.27
N ILE A 50 2.55 -15.74 -6.49
CA ILE A 50 2.78 -14.74 -7.51
C ILE A 50 1.46 -13.98 -7.64
N LYS A 51 1.46 -12.70 -7.31
CA LYS A 51 0.28 -11.83 -7.40
C LYS A 51 0.55 -10.74 -8.42
N CYS A 52 -0.54 -10.23 -8.98
CA CYS A 52 -0.53 -9.05 -9.86
C CYS A 52 0.25 -7.88 -9.24
N ASP A 53 0.05 -7.66 -7.93
CA ASP A 53 0.67 -6.58 -7.14
C ASP A 53 2.21 -6.62 -7.10
N TYR A 54 2.82 -7.75 -7.45
CA TYR A 54 4.27 -7.92 -7.42
C TYR A 54 4.95 -7.65 -8.76
N VAL A 55 4.16 -7.55 -9.84
CA VAL A 55 4.66 -7.32 -11.19
C VAL A 55 4.55 -5.83 -11.51
N GLU A 56 5.68 -5.20 -11.80
CA GLU A 56 5.70 -3.79 -12.19
C GLU A 56 4.84 -3.54 -13.43
N GLY A 57 3.99 -2.52 -13.37
CA GLY A 57 3.11 -2.12 -14.47
C GLY A 57 1.78 -2.88 -14.58
N LEU A 58 1.57 -3.93 -13.78
CA LEU A 58 0.30 -4.68 -13.76
C LEU A 58 -0.60 -4.32 -12.56
N ALA A 59 -0.04 -3.69 -11.53
CA ALA A 59 -0.76 -3.23 -10.36
C ALA A 59 -1.30 -1.81 -10.55
N ASP A 60 -2.50 -1.54 -10.04
CA ASP A 60 -3.06 -0.19 -10.00
C ASP A 60 -2.29 0.68 -9.01
N THR A 61 -1.76 1.79 -9.49
CA THR A 61 -1.15 2.84 -8.66
C THR A 61 -1.99 4.10 -8.71
N LEU A 62 -2.24 4.70 -7.56
CA LEU A 62 -3.04 5.92 -7.43
C LEU A 62 -2.22 7.01 -6.76
N ASP A 63 -2.25 8.18 -7.36
CA ASP A 63 -1.69 9.42 -6.81
C ASP A 63 -2.74 10.07 -5.90
N LEU A 64 -2.47 10.11 -4.59
CA LEU A 64 -3.43 10.55 -3.58
C LEU A 64 -2.79 11.56 -2.62
N ILE A 65 -3.59 12.52 -2.17
CA ILE A 65 -3.13 13.65 -1.36
C ILE A 65 -3.31 13.34 0.13
N PRO A 66 -2.27 13.48 0.98
CA PRO A 66 -2.43 13.39 2.41
C PRO A 66 -3.23 14.57 2.97
N ILE A 67 -4.36 14.28 3.62
CA ILE A 67 -5.25 15.29 4.22
C ILE A 67 -5.29 15.21 5.76
N GLY A 68 -4.63 14.21 6.34
CA GLY A 68 -4.45 14.10 7.79
C GLY A 68 -3.74 12.81 8.20
N ALA A 69 -3.52 12.63 9.50
CA ALA A 69 -2.92 11.42 10.06
C ALA A 69 -3.29 11.18 11.52
N TRP A 70 -3.04 9.96 11.99
CA TRP A 70 -3.11 9.58 13.40
C TRP A 70 -1.73 9.44 14.02
N TRP A 71 -1.67 9.53 15.34
CA TRP A 71 -0.44 9.20 16.07
C TRP A 71 -0.20 7.69 16.08
N GLY A 72 0.99 7.30 15.65
CA GLY A 72 1.41 5.90 15.60
C GLY A 72 1.52 5.29 17.00
N ASN A 73 1.31 3.97 17.06
CA ASN A 73 1.42 3.18 18.28
C ASN A 73 2.64 2.25 18.25
N GLY A 74 3.10 1.81 19.43
CA GLY A 74 4.18 0.83 19.57
C GLY A 74 5.50 1.29 18.92
N ARG A 75 5.98 0.56 17.91
CA ARG A 75 7.23 0.90 17.18
C ARG A 75 7.18 2.28 16.53
N LYS A 76 5.99 2.76 16.15
CA LYS A 76 5.79 4.05 15.48
C LYS A 76 5.30 5.13 16.43
N ALA A 77 5.43 4.92 17.74
CA ALA A 77 5.10 5.93 18.73
C ALA A 77 5.89 7.22 18.45
N GLY A 78 5.17 8.33 18.37
CA GLY A 78 5.74 9.66 18.07
C GLY A 78 5.89 9.98 16.58
N TRP A 79 5.50 9.08 15.66
CA TRP A 79 5.40 9.37 14.22
C TRP A 79 3.95 9.37 13.77
N PHE A 80 3.67 10.02 12.65
CA PHE A 80 2.36 9.92 11.99
C PHE A 80 2.20 8.56 11.32
N SER A 81 1.20 7.79 11.76
CA SER A 81 0.79 6.53 11.13
C SER A 81 -0.51 6.04 11.79
N PRO A 82 -1.57 5.70 11.03
CA PRO A 82 -1.68 5.80 9.56
C PRO A 82 -1.88 7.23 9.05
N TYR A 83 -1.72 7.41 7.73
CA TYR A 83 -2.07 8.63 7.00
C TYR A 83 -3.45 8.48 6.35
N LEU A 84 -4.24 9.55 6.32
CA LEU A 84 -5.49 9.65 5.58
C LEU A 84 -5.23 10.28 4.23
N LEU A 85 -5.48 9.53 3.16
CA LEU A 85 -5.30 9.99 1.79
C LEU A 85 -6.64 10.28 1.12
N ALA A 86 -6.66 11.28 0.24
CA ALA A 86 -7.82 11.69 -0.51
C ALA A 86 -7.52 11.88 -2.00
N CYS A 87 -8.54 11.67 -2.83
CA CYS A 87 -8.51 12.04 -4.24
C CYS A 87 -9.25 13.36 -4.44
N ARG A 88 -8.88 14.10 -5.48
CA ARG A 88 -9.55 15.35 -5.83
C ARG A 88 -10.72 15.07 -6.77
N GLY A 89 -11.93 15.41 -6.31
CA GLY A 89 -13.16 15.30 -7.08
C GLY A 89 -13.30 16.36 -8.18
N PRO A 90 -14.20 16.15 -9.16
CA PRO A 90 -14.45 17.13 -10.23
C PRO A 90 -15.00 18.47 -9.73
N ASP A 91 -15.67 18.45 -8.58
CA ASP A 91 -16.23 19.62 -7.88
C ASP A 91 -15.16 20.39 -7.08
N GLY A 92 -13.92 19.90 -7.07
CA GLY A 92 -12.81 20.48 -6.32
C GLY A 92 -12.71 20.00 -4.87
N SER A 93 -13.61 19.11 -4.43
CA SER A 93 -13.58 18.52 -3.09
C SER A 93 -12.46 17.46 -2.95
N PHE A 94 -11.99 17.23 -1.73
CA PHE A 94 -11.04 16.16 -1.39
C PHE A 94 -11.79 15.01 -0.73
N GLN A 95 -11.96 13.91 -1.45
CA GLN A 95 -12.72 12.76 -0.99
C GLN A 95 -11.77 11.74 -0.37
N SER A 96 -11.98 11.40 0.92
CA SER A 96 -11.14 10.39 1.58
C SER A 96 -11.27 9.03 0.91
N VAL A 97 -10.15 8.39 0.60
CA VAL A 97 -10.10 7.09 -0.07
C VAL A 97 -9.67 6.00 0.90
N CYS A 98 -8.48 6.12 1.48
CA CYS A 98 -7.90 5.04 2.26
C CYS A 98 -6.98 5.56 3.37
N LYS A 99 -6.65 4.63 4.29
CA LYS A 99 -5.62 4.82 5.30
C LYS A 99 -4.36 4.08 4.88
N VAL A 100 -3.23 4.77 4.86
CA VAL A 100 -1.93 4.17 4.55
C VAL A 100 -1.11 4.01 5.82
N MET A 101 -0.88 2.75 6.21
CA MET A 101 -0.12 2.40 7.41
C MET A 101 1.25 1.81 7.09
N SER A 102 1.53 1.34 5.87
CA SER A 102 2.78 0.65 5.55
C SER A 102 3.25 1.01 4.14
N GLY A 103 4.52 0.71 3.83
CA GLY A 103 5.14 1.03 2.54
C GLY A 103 6.34 1.98 2.67
N PHE A 104 6.41 2.74 3.76
CA PHE A 104 7.49 3.70 4.01
C PHE A 104 8.65 3.11 4.84
N THR A 105 9.86 3.56 4.56
CA THR A 105 11.04 3.36 5.41
C THR A 105 10.93 4.18 6.69
N ASN A 106 11.69 3.81 7.73
CA ASN A 106 11.67 4.55 9.00
C ASN A 106 12.17 5.99 8.82
N GLU A 107 13.11 6.19 7.91
CA GLU A 107 13.65 7.49 7.53
C GLU A 107 12.55 8.37 6.92
N LYS A 108 11.74 7.81 6.03
CA LYS A 108 10.63 8.54 5.39
C LYS A 108 9.56 8.95 6.39
N TYR A 109 9.21 8.10 7.38
CA TYR A 109 8.30 8.52 8.46
C TYR A 109 8.81 9.75 9.23
N LYS A 110 10.12 9.79 9.53
CA LYS A 110 10.74 10.91 10.25
C LYS A 110 10.84 12.16 9.38
N GLU A 111 11.03 12.01 8.08
CA GLU A 111 11.03 13.12 7.12
C GLU A 111 9.63 13.75 7.02
N ILE A 112 8.58 12.93 6.85
CA ILE A 112 7.20 13.40 6.79
C ILE A 112 6.80 14.10 8.09
N LEU A 113 7.14 13.50 9.24
CA LEU A 113 6.91 14.13 10.54
C LEU A 113 7.50 15.55 10.58
N ARG A 114 8.80 15.67 10.27
CA ARG A 114 9.50 16.96 10.25
C ARG A 114 8.89 17.93 9.25
N PHE A 115 8.55 17.45 8.05
CA PHE A 115 7.92 18.27 7.02
C PHE A 115 6.66 18.95 7.55
N TYR A 116 5.77 18.22 8.23
CA TYR A 116 4.52 18.76 8.76
C TYR A 116 4.67 19.54 10.07
N THR A 117 5.65 19.21 10.92
CA THR A 117 5.80 19.85 12.24
C THR A 117 6.76 21.05 12.25
N GLU A 118 7.77 21.09 11.38
CA GLU A 118 8.81 22.14 11.39
C GLU A 118 8.43 23.37 10.55
N THR A 119 7.41 23.27 9.69
CA THR A 119 6.91 24.40 8.89
C THR A 119 5.52 24.80 9.36
N GLU A 120 5.33 26.08 9.66
CA GLU A 120 4.01 26.60 10.05
C GLU A 120 3.00 26.52 8.89
N GLY A 121 1.73 26.37 9.24
CA GLY A 121 0.61 26.38 8.29
C GLY A 121 0.30 25.05 7.58
N LYS A 122 1.07 23.98 7.84
CA LYS A 122 0.82 22.66 7.22
C LYS A 122 -0.12 21.77 8.01
N ILE A 123 -0.14 21.93 9.33
CA ILE A 123 -1.12 21.30 10.21
C ILE A 123 -2.24 22.30 10.45
N ILE A 124 -3.47 21.88 10.18
CA ILE A 124 -4.66 22.70 10.34
C ILE A 124 -5.45 22.22 11.58
N PRO A 125 -6.14 23.14 12.29
CA PRO A 125 -6.78 22.81 13.57
C PRO A 125 -8.05 21.97 13.43
N ALA A 126 -8.66 21.96 12.24
CA ALA A 126 -9.91 21.26 11.98
C ALA A 126 -10.02 20.88 10.49
N GLN A 127 -10.97 20.00 10.20
CA GLN A 127 -11.35 19.64 8.83
C GLN A 127 -11.74 20.89 8.03
N ARG A 128 -11.23 21.00 6.79
CA ARG A 128 -11.68 22.04 5.85
C ARG A 128 -13.05 21.70 5.26
N ALA A 129 -13.77 22.73 4.82
CA ALA A 129 -15.10 22.56 4.24
C ALA A 129 -15.12 21.73 2.94
N ASP A 130 -14.01 21.71 2.21
CA ASP A 130 -13.83 20.94 0.98
C ASP A 130 -13.37 19.50 1.21
N TYR A 131 -13.16 19.07 2.48
CA TYR A 131 -12.78 17.70 2.80
C TYR A 131 -14.04 16.86 3.03
N VAL A 132 -14.22 15.82 2.22
CA VAL A 132 -15.31 14.85 2.36
C VAL A 132 -14.76 13.62 3.06
N VAL A 133 -14.87 13.61 4.39
CA VAL A 133 -14.41 12.51 5.27
C VAL A 133 -15.56 12.11 6.18
N ALA A 134 -15.80 10.80 6.31
CA ALA A 134 -16.79 10.32 7.27
C ALA A 134 -16.28 10.48 8.72
N PRO A 135 -17.15 10.82 9.70
CA PRO A 135 -16.73 11.04 11.10
C PRO A 135 -15.94 9.89 11.73
N ALA A 136 -16.23 8.64 11.35
CA ALA A 136 -15.49 7.45 11.81
C ALA A 136 -14.01 7.42 11.36
N PHE A 137 -13.64 8.26 10.40
CA PHE A 137 -12.30 8.35 9.82
C PHE A 137 -11.64 9.69 10.09
N TYR A 138 -12.11 10.46 11.07
CA TYR A 138 -11.43 11.68 11.46
C TYR A 138 -10.03 11.37 12.03
N PRO A 139 -8.98 11.98 11.45
CA PRO A 139 -7.62 11.89 11.95
C PRO A 139 -7.43 12.68 13.24
N ASP A 140 -6.37 12.36 13.97
CA ASP A 140 -5.95 13.14 15.15
C ASP A 140 -5.39 14.51 14.73
N VAL A 141 -4.78 14.56 13.54
CA VAL A 141 -4.14 15.75 12.98
C VAL A 141 -4.61 15.92 11.54
N TRP A 142 -5.06 17.12 11.21
CA TRP A 142 -5.46 17.48 9.84
C TRP A 142 -4.31 18.19 9.13
N PHE A 143 -4.16 17.93 7.83
CA PHE A 143 -3.11 18.50 7.00
C PHE A 143 -3.69 19.42 5.93
N GLU A 144 -2.91 20.44 5.57
CA GLU A 144 -3.11 21.21 4.35
C GLU A 144 -2.73 20.35 3.13
N PRO A 145 -3.52 20.35 2.04
CA PRO A 145 -3.26 19.50 0.89
C PRO A 145 -2.14 20.13 0.05
N MET A 146 -0.91 19.66 0.28
CA MET A 146 0.30 20.28 -0.30
C MET A 146 1.14 19.33 -1.16
N GLU A 147 0.99 18.03 -0.98
CA GLU A 147 1.76 17.00 -1.67
C GLU A 147 0.85 15.88 -2.20
N VAL A 148 1.33 15.21 -3.25
CA VAL A 148 0.75 14.00 -3.87
C VAL A 148 1.80 12.90 -3.74
#